data_AF-Q7K1H0-F1
#
_entry.id   AF-Q7K1H0-F1
#
_cell.length_a   1.000
_cell.length_b   1.000
_cell.length_c   1.000
_cell.angle_alpha   90.00
_cell.angle_beta   90.00
_cell.angle_gamma   90.00
#
_symmetry.space_group_name_H-M   'P 1'
#
loop_
_entity.id
_entity.type
_entity.pdbx_description
1 polymer ?
#
loop_
_entity_poly.entity_id
_entity_poly.type
_entity_poly.pdbx_seq_one_letter_code
_entity_poly.pdbx_strand_id
1 'polypeptide(L)'
;MGKLLSLLSRDDSNCCAAKSYDVFLDFENAAPTETERAVYDEVERVLRESEVVLDEIQIYRGAGKEIREAIADPSPEVTAKAWAAVLPLVNKLKRCYEHSMELDKIVPKLLGQLVGGKLNPTQHLETQQALVKQLAEILEFVLKFDEYKMKTPAIQNDFSYYRRIVSRQRVDSTENMLVSTELANRMSLFYAHATPMLKVLSEATSKFVNDNADDVQNTTETLGTMAKVCLRMLENPKLLQQIEREDTKMLVLRVMVGLVILYDHVHPEGAFVRGAHVDVKGCVRLLQAQPAIKAEPLLNALRYTTKHLNGENTPKNIQRLLAA
;
A
#
# COMPACT_ATOMS: atom_id res chain seq x y z
N MET A 1 32.91 7.32 -16.79
CA MET A 1 33.15 5.95 -17.28
C MET A 1 31.83 5.24 -17.63
N GLY A 2 31.08 5.71 -18.65
CA GLY A 2 29.78 5.11 -19.05
C GLY A 2 29.84 4.15 -20.25
N LYS A 3 31.03 3.85 -20.79
CA LYS A 3 31.21 3.08 -22.03
C LYS A 3 30.78 1.60 -21.96
N LEU A 4 30.37 1.09 -20.80
CA LEU A 4 30.00 -0.32 -20.64
C LEU A 4 28.50 -0.59 -20.89
N LEU A 5 27.63 0.42 -20.89
CA LEU A 5 26.18 0.22 -21.06
C LEU A 5 25.74 -0.09 -22.49
N SER A 6 26.61 0.08 -23.51
CA SER A 6 26.23 -0.16 -24.92
C SER A 6 26.62 -1.53 -25.48
N LEU A 7 27.33 -2.39 -24.72
CA LEU A 7 27.98 -3.58 -25.29
C LEU A 7 27.35 -4.93 -24.91
N LEU A 8 26.16 -4.97 -24.29
CA LEU A 8 25.47 -6.23 -23.98
C LEU A 8 24.16 -6.44 -24.75
N SER A 9 23.82 -5.61 -25.73
CA SER A 9 22.66 -5.82 -26.61
C SER A 9 22.96 -6.75 -27.80
N ARG A 10 23.79 -7.79 -27.61
CA ARG A 10 24.10 -8.79 -28.63
C ARG A 10 24.14 -10.18 -28.02
N ASP A 11 22.96 -10.76 -27.85
CA ASP A 11 22.78 -12.20 -27.99
C ASP A 11 21.42 -12.44 -28.66
N ASP A 12 21.45 -12.39 -29.98
CA ASP A 12 20.47 -13.02 -30.86
C ASP A 12 20.55 -14.54 -30.64
N SER A 13 19.59 -15.15 -29.95
CA SER A 13 19.15 -16.56 -30.12
C SER A 13 18.18 -16.99 -29.01
N ASN A 14 16.88 -16.69 -29.17
CA ASN A 14 15.77 -17.60 -28.84
C ASN A 14 14.43 -16.90 -29.11
N CYS A 15 13.71 -17.41 -30.12
CA CYS A 15 12.43 -16.92 -30.63
C CYS A 15 11.25 -16.96 -29.64
N CYS A 16 11.48 -17.31 -28.37
CA CYS A 16 10.49 -17.33 -27.29
C CYS A 16 11.04 -16.71 -25.99
N ALA A 17 12.19 -16.02 -26.00
CA ALA A 17 12.73 -15.39 -24.80
C ALA A 17 11.85 -14.21 -24.39
N ALA A 18 11.30 -14.27 -23.18
CA ALA A 18 10.61 -13.15 -22.54
C ALA A 18 11.45 -11.88 -22.72
N LYS A 19 10.83 -10.79 -23.20
CA LYS A 19 11.48 -9.49 -23.37
C LYS A 19 12.35 -9.22 -22.14
N SER A 20 13.67 -9.13 -22.35
CA SER A 20 14.62 -8.79 -21.29
C SER A 20 14.24 -7.40 -20.80
N TYR A 21 13.63 -7.30 -19.62
CA TYR A 21 13.57 -6.04 -18.91
C TYR A 21 14.93 -5.87 -18.23
N ASP A 22 15.89 -5.25 -18.91
CA ASP A 22 17.18 -4.84 -18.34
C ASP A 22 17.05 -3.60 -17.44
N VAL A 23 15.83 -3.29 -17.01
CA VAL A 23 15.49 -2.17 -16.13
C VAL A 23 15.79 -2.56 -14.68
N PHE A 24 16.52 -1.70 -13.98
CA PHE A 24 16.72 -1.77 -12.54
C PHE A 24 16.09 -0.54 -11.90
N LEU A 25 15.23 -0.74 -10.89
CA LEU A 25 14.62 0.35 -10.13
C LEU A 25 15.47 0.66 -8.90
N ASP A 26 16.11 1.82 -8.89
CA ASP A 26 16.98 2.25 -7.81
C ASP A 26 16.17 2.85 -6.65
N PHE A 27 15.57 1.98 -5.84
CA PHE A 27 14.83 2.40 -4.65
C PHE A 27 15.72 2.97 -3.54
N GLU A 28 17.05 2.90 -3.67
CA GLU A 28 17.98 3.38 -2.65
C GLU A 28 18.38 4.83 -2.94
N ASN A 29 18.82 5.10 -4.18
CA ASN A 29 19.50 6.35 -4.52
C ASN A 29 18.79 7.21 -5.58
N ALA A 30 17.65 6.77 -6.13
CA ALA A 30 16.91 7.58 -7.10
C ALA A 30 16.57 8.97 -6.53
N ALA A 31 16.93 10.00 -7.30
CA ALA A 31 16.72 11.39 -6.98
C ALA A 31 15.93 12.09 -8.10
N PRO A 32 15.11 13.10 -7.78
CA PRO A 32 14.16 13.66 -8.76
C PRO A 32 14.87 14.46 -9.83
N THR A 33 14.52 14.20 -11.08
CA THR A 33 14.82 15.07 -12.21
C THR A 33 14.09 16.41 -12.09
N GLU A 34 14.45 17.36 -12.96
CA GLU A 34 13.76 18.66 -13.04
C GLU A 34 12.26 18.50 -13.36
N THR A 35 11.92 17.55 -14.23
CA THR A 35 10.53 17.27 -14.61
C THR A 35 9.73 16.58 -13.50
N GLU A 36 10.37 15.78 -12.66
CA GLU A 36 9.70 15.10 -11.54
C GLU A 36 9.50 15.99 -10.32
N ARG A 37 10.31 17.05 -10.17
CA ARG A 37 10.49 17.78 -8.91
C ARG A 37 9.20 18.29 -8.28
N ALA A 38 8.32 18.89 -9.08
CA ALA A 38 7.10 19.50 -8.55
C ALA A 38 6.20 18.45 -7.86
N VAL A 39 5.95 17.32 -8.52
CA VAL A 39 5.14 16.23 -7.95
C VAL A 39 5.91 15.52 -6.84
N TYR A 40 7.22 15.33 -7.02
CA TYR A 40 8.08 14.72 -6.01
C TYR A 40 7.98 15.45 -4.67
N ASP A 41 8.10 16.78 -4.68
CA ASP A 41 8.06 17.59 -3.46
C ASP A 41 6.69 17.58 -2.78
N GLU A 42 5.60 17.39 -3.53
CA GLU A 42 4.26 17.19 -2.94
C GLU A 42 4.14 15.82 -2.26
N VAL A 43 4.57 14.76 -2.94
CA VAL A 43 4.51 13.38 -2.43
C VAL A 43 5.44 13.20 -1.22
N GLU A 44 6.62 13.81 -1.25
CA GLU A 44 7.61 13.79 -0.17
C GLU A 44 7.02 14.31 1.15
N ARG A 45 6.13 15.32 1.12
CA ARG A 45 5.46 15.82 2.34
C ARG A 45 4.52 14.78 2.94
N VAL A 46 3.81 14.03 2.10
CA VAL A 46 2.92 12.94 2.55
C VAL A 46 3.75 11.75 3.05
N LEU A 47 4.86 11.42 2.40
CA LEU A 47 5.72 10.32 2.81
C LEU A 47 6.38 10.56 4.19
N ARG A 48 6.80 11.78 4.50
CA ARG A 48 7.31 12.11 5.84
C ARG A 48 6.27 11.88 6.95
N GLU A 49 5.02 12.24 6.70
CA GLU A 49 3.93 11.97 7.65
C GLU A 49 3.61 10.46 7.74
N SER A 50 3.85 9.71 6.65
CA SER A 50 3.66 8.26 6.62
C SER A 50 4.53 7.54 7.65
N GLU A 51 5.78 7.99 7.88
CA GLU A 51 6.66 7.45 8.92
C GLU A 51 6.05 7.64 10.32
N VAL A 52 5.57 8.84 10.62
CA VAL A 52 4.94 9.18 11.90
C VAL A 52 3.67 8.35 12.14
N VAL A 53 2.81 8.25 11.12
CA VAL A 53 1.58 7.45 11.18
C VAL A 53 1.89 5.97 11.38
N LEU A 54 2.94 5.47 10.74
CA LEU A 54 3.34 4.07 10.83
C LEU A 54 3.87 3.73 12.22
N ASP A 55 4.69 4.60 12.81
CA ASP A 55 5.16 4.45 14.18
C ASP A 55 4.00 4.45 15.17
N GLU A 56 3.05 5.38 15.00
CA GLU A 56 1.88 5.49 15.89
C GLU A 56 1.01 4.23 15.88
N ILE A 57 0.73 3.66 14.71
CA ILE A 57 -0.09 2.45 14.60
C ILE A 57 0.66 1.21 15.07
N GLN A 58 1.97 1.13 14.84
CA GLN A 58 2.79 -0.01 15.25
C GLN A 58 2.87 -0.16 16.79
N ILE A 59 2.96 0.97 17.50
CA ILE A 59 3.07 0.97 18.97
C ILE A 59 1.73 1.11 19.69
N TYR A 60 0.59 1.07 18.97
CA TYR A 60 -0.73 1.26 19.54
C TYR A 60 -1.09 0.12 20.52
N ARG A 61 -1.22 0.44 21.82
CA ARG A 61 -1.57 -0.53 22.87
C ARG A 61 -3.06 -0.54 23.25
N GLY A 62 -3.72 0.60 23.08
CA GLY A 62 -5.10 0.84 23.48
C GLY A 62 -5.31 1.09 24.98
N ALA A 63 -6.56 1.34 25.37
CA ALA A 63 -6.96 1.69 26.74
C ALA A 63 -7.90 0.65 27.37
N GLY A 64 -7.74 -0.61 26.98
CA GLY A 64 -8.68 -1.68 27.33
C GLY A 64 -8.82 -1.93 28.84
N LYS A 65 -7.79 -1.65 29.65
CA LYS A 65 -7.87 -1.80 31.11
C LYS A 65 -8.78 -0.73 31.70
N GLU A 66 -8.52 0.52 31.38
CA GLU A 66 -9.24 1.69 31.88
C GLU A 66 -10.71 1.65 31.41
N ILE A 67 -10.96 1.24 30.16
CA ILE A 67 -12.31 1.05 29.64
C ILE A 67 -13.08 -0.03 30.44
N ARG A 68 -12.45 -1.16 30.76
CA ARG A 68 -13.10 -2.21 31.57
C ARG A 68 -13.37 -1.74 33.00
N GLU A 69 -12.44 -1.01 33.62
CA GLU A 69 -12.63 -0.39 34.93
C GLU A 69 -13.85 0.55 34.90
N ALA A 70 -13.95 1.44 33.91
CA ALA A 70 -15.08 2.38 33.79
C ALA A 70 -16.43 1.73 33.43
N ILE A 71 -16.43 0.54 32.81
CA ILE A 71 -17.66 -0.23 32.58
C ILE A 71 -18.13 -0.90 33.88
N ALA A 72 -17.20 -1.39 34.71
CA ALA A 72 -17.50 -2.06 35.97
C ALA A 72 -17.90 -1.08 37.09
N ASP A 73 -17.22 0.06 37.18
CA ASP A 73 -17.53 1.16 38.10
C ASP A 73 -17.62 2.48 37.31
N PRO A 74 -18.82 2.92 36.91
CA PRO A 74 -19.02 4.16 36.16
C PRO A 74 -19.00 5.41 37.06
N SER A 75 -18.17 5.44 38.11
CA SER A 75 -17.97 6.61 38.94
C SER A 75 -17.27 7.75 38.16
N PRO A 76 -17.49 9.04 38.52
CA PRO A 76 -16.89 10.17 37.80
C PRO A 76 -15.36 10.09 37.71
N GLU A 77 -14.69 9.60 38.75
CA GLU A 77 -13.23 9.44 38.77
C GLU A 77 -12.75 8.39 37.78
N VAL A 78 -13.37 7.21 37.78
CA VAL A 78 -12.97 6.10 36.90
C VAL A 78 -13.29 6.40 35.44
N THR A 79 -14.45 7.02 35.17
CA THR A 79 -14.80 7.45 33.81
C THR A 79 -13.90 8.56 33.29
N ALA A 80 -13.50 9.52 34.13
CA ALA A 80 -12.52 10.55 33.76
C ALA A 80 -11.15 9.95 33.44
N LYS A 81 -10.69 8.95 34.21
CA LYS A 81 -9.45 8.21 33.95
C LYS A 81 -9.50 7.47 32.61
N ALA A 82 -10.58 6.74 32.33
CA ALA A 82 -10.77 6.07 31.05
C ALA A 82 -10.81 7.05 29.88
N TRP A 83 -11.49 8.17 30.06
CA TRP A 83 -11.54 9.24 29.06
C TRP A 83 -10.16 9.83 28.77
N ALA A 84 -9.38 10.14 29.82
CA ALA A 84 -8.02 10.66 29.70
C ALA A 84 -7.07 9.68 28.99
N ALA A 85 -7.28 8.37 29.15
CA ALA A 85 -6.51 7.34 28.44
C ALA A 85 -6.94 7.19 26.97
N VAL A 86 -8.24 7.31 26.68
CA VAL A 86 -8.79 7.12 25.33
C VAL A 86 -8.54 8.34 24.42
N LEU A 87 -8.60 9.56 24.95
CA LEU A 87 -8.49 10.77 24.13
C LEU A 87 -7.20 10.85 23.28
N PRO A 88 -5.99 10.64 23.83
CA PRO A 88 -4.77 10.64 23.02
C PRO A 88 -4.77 9.57 21.93
N LEU A 89 -5.36 8.40 22.21
CA LEU A 89 -5.48 7.31 21.25
C LEU A 89 -6.40 7.70 20.09
N VAL A 90 -7.55 8.31 20.38
CA VAL A 90 -8.47 8.81 19.35
C VAL A 90 -7.81 9.88 18.49
N ASN A 91 -6.95 10.73 19.05
CA ASN A 91 -6.18 11.70 18.28
C ASN A 91 -5.21 11.04 17.29
N LYS A 92 -4.53 9.96 17.71
CA LYS A 92 -3.69 9.15 16.79
C LYS A 92 -4.51 8.52 15.68
N LEU A 93 -5.69 7.97 16.02
CA LEU A 93 -6.61 7.41 15.03
C LEU A 93 -7.12 8.49 14.05
N LYS A 94 -7.38 9.70 14.54
CA LYS A 94 -7.75 10.83 13.69
C LYS A 94 -6.63 11.15 12.69
N ARG A 95 -5.37 11.23 13.15
CA ARG A 95 -4.22 11.47 12.28
C ARG A 95 -4.06 10.40 11.21
N CYS A 96 -4.16 9.12 11.58
CA CYS A 96 -4.12 8.01 10.63
C CYS A 96 -5.23 8.13 9.56
N TYR A 97 -6.45 8.50 9.97
CA TYR A 97 -7.56 8.71 9.04
C TYR A 97 -7.31 9.91 8.11
N GLU A 98 -6.87 11.05 8.64
CA GLU A 98 -6.55 12.24 7.85
C GLU A 98 -5.42 11.96 6.85
N HIS A 99 -4.42 11.18 7.25
CA HIS A 99 -3.35 10.73 6.36
C HIS A 99 -3.87 9.89 5.19
N SER A 100 -4.87 9.04 5.43
CA SER A 100 -5.52 8.30 4.33
C SER A 100 -6.18 9.23 3.31
N MET A 101 -6.71 10.38 3.75
CA MET A 101 -7.29 11.38 2.85
C MET A 101 -6.21 12.15 2.07
N GLU A 102 -5.00 12.31 2.62
CA GLU A 102 -3.87 12.87 1.87
C GLU A 102 -3.36 11.88 0.81
N LEU A 103 -3.32 10.58 1.12
CA LEU A 103 -3.01 9.54 0.14
C LEU A 103 -4.01 9.52 -1.03
N ASP A 104 -5.32 9.59 -0.73
CA ASP A 104 -6.39 9.65 -1.74
C ASP A 104 -6.20 10.81 -2.74
N LYS A 105 -5.67 11.95 -2.26
CA LYS A 105 -5.42 13.14 -3.09
C LYS A 105 -4.13 13.06 -3.90
N ILE A 106 -3.04 12.54 -3.30
CA ILE A 106 -1.71 12.59 -3.91
C ILE A 106 -1.47 11.48 -4.93
N VAL A 107 -2.07 10.30 -4.71
CA VAL A 107 -1.87 9.13 -5.57
C VAL A 107 -2.27 9.41 -7.03
N PRO A 108 -3.43 10.02 -7.35
CA PRO A 108 -3.76 10.36 -8.73
C PRO A 108 -2.76 11.31 -9.39
N LYS A 109 -2.18 12.26 -8.63
CA LYS A 109 -1.15 13.18 -9.17
C LYS A 109 0.15 12.44 -9.51
N LEU A 110 0.56 11.51 -8.63
CA LEU A 110 1.73 10.67 -8.85
C LEU A 110 1.54 9.75 -10.06
N LEU A 111 0.40 9.06 -10.14
CA LEU A 111 0.07 8.20 -11.28
C LEU A 111 0.03 8.99 -12.58
N GLY A 112 -0.54 10.20 -12.59
CA GLY A 112 -0.56 11.07 -13.77
C GLY A 112 0.82 11.50 -14.30
N GLN A 113 1.91 11.28 -13.55
CA GLN A 113 3.27 11.40 -14.08
C GLN A 113 3.81 10.06 -14.59
N LEU A 114 3.47 8.96 -13.93
CA LEU A 114 4.02 7.64 -14.17
C LEU A 114 3.31 6.84 -15.27
N VAL A 115 2.20 7.34 -15.81
CA VAL A 115 1.40 6.64 -16.82
C VAL A 115 0.91 7.60 -17.90
N GLY A 116 0.57 7.03 -19.05
CA GLY A 116 -0.01 7.73 -20.18
C GLY A 116 0.99 8.54 -21.01
N GLY A 117 0.46 9.36 -21.92
CA GLY A 117 1.28 10.20 -22.79
C GLY A 117 2.10 9.42 -23.84
N LYS A 118 3.26 9.96 -24.21
CA LYS A 118 4.10 9.41 -25.30
C LYS A 118 5.04 8.29 -24.86
N LEU A 119 5.20 8.11 -23.55
CA LEU A 119 6.12 7.13 -22.99
C LEU A 119 5.41 5.80 -22.84
N ASN A 120 6.13 4.72 -23.13
CA ASN A 120 5.68 3.38 -22.80
C ASN A 120 6.04 3.04 -21.34
N PRO A 121 5.45 1.97 -20.77
CA PRO A 121 5.74 1.50 -19.41
C PRO A 121 7.23 1.46 -19.04
N THR A 122 8.07 0.87 -19.89
CA THR A 122 9.51 0.75 -19.64
C THR A 122 10.19 2.13 -19.59
N GLN A 123 9.82 3.04 -20.49
CA GLN A 123 10.38 4.39 -20.52
C GLN A 123 10.01 5.19 -19.28
N HIS A 124 8.77 5.08 -18.78
CA HIS A 124 8.40 5.68 -17.49
C HIS A 124 9.32 5.16 -16.36
N LEU A 125 9.50 3.85 -16.27
CA LEU A 125 10.34 3.23 -15.25
C LEU A 125 11.83 3.63 -15.34
N GLU A 126 12.35 3.84 -16.55
CA GLU A 126 13.74 4.25 -16.75
C GLU A 126 13.97 5.74 -16.48
N THR A 127 13.00 6.60 -16.79
CA THR A 127 13.18 8.05 -16.80
C THR A 127 12.63 8.75 -15.56
N GLN A 128 11.74 8.11 -14.80
CA GLN A 128 11.04 8.71 -13.65
C GLN A 128 11.27 7.92 -12.36
N GLN A 129 12.51 7.51 -12.11
CA GLN A 129 12.84 6.62 -11.00
C GLN A 129 12.52 7.20 -9.61
N ALA A 130 12.58 8.53 -9.43
CA ALA A 130 12.31 9.12 -8.13
C ALA A 130 10.82 9.03 -7.78
N LEU A 131 9.95 9.26 -8.76
CA LEU A 131 8.50 9.08 -8.59
C LEU A 131 8.13 7.60 -8.45
N VAL A 132 8.79 6.71 -9.19
CA VAL A 132 8.61 5.26 -9.04
C VAL A 132 9.01 4.79 -7.63
N LYS A 133 10.09 5.34 -7.07
CA LYS A 133 10.50 5.12 -5.68
C LYS A 133 9.44 5.61 -4.69
N GLN A 134 8.88 6.81 -4.89
CA GLN A 134 7.82 7.31 -4.02
C GLN A 134 6.53 6.48 -4.09
N LEU A 135 6.17 5.96 -5.27
CA LEU A 135 5.07 5.00 -5.40
C LEU A 135 5.36 3.71 -4.60
N ALA A 136 6.60 3.23 -4.67
CA ALA A 136 7.04 2.08 -3.88
C ALA A 136 6.96 2.32 -2.37
N GLU A 137 7.35 3.51 -1.90
CA GLU A 137 7.25 3.90 -0.48
C GLU A 137 5.79 4.02 -0.01
N ILE A 138 4.89 4.54 -0.85
CA ILE A 138 3.43 4.53 -0.58
C ILE A 138 2.91 3.09 -0.45
N LEU A 139 3.26 2.20 -1.38
CA LEU A 139 2.84 0.79 -1.34
C LEU A 139 3.35 0.09 -0.08
N GLU A 140 4.60 0.34 0.32
CA GLU A 140 5.14 -0.20 1.55
C GLU A 140 4.40 0.31 2.79
N PHE A 141 4.18 1.63 2.88
CA PHE A 141 3.42 2.22 3.97
C PHE A 141 2.04 1.57 4.11
N VAL A 142 1.30 1.47 2.99
CA VAL A 142 -0.05 0.92 2.95
C VAL A 142 -0.09 -0.51 3.47
N LEU A 143 0.81 -1.37 2.99
CA LEU A 143 0.86 -2.77 3.40
C LEU A 143 1.28 -2.93 4.88
N LYS A 144 2.26 -2.16 5.35
CA LYS A 144 2.69 -2.21 6.76
C LYS A 144 1.60 -1.68 7.69
N PHE A 145 0.94 -0.57 7.34
CA PHE A 145 -0.14 0.01 8.15
C PHE A 145 -1.27 -1.00 8.35
N ASP A 146 -1.74 -1.60 7.25
CA ASP A 146 -2.86 -2.54 7.31
C ASP A 146 -2.48 -3.82 8.08
N GLU A 147 -1.24 -4.30 7.94
CA GLU A 147 -0.71 -5.40 8.75
C GLU A 147 -0.74 -5.08 10.25
N TYR A 148 -0.23 -3.90 10.65
CA TYR A 148 -0.23 -3.47 12.04
C TYR A 148 -1.65 -3.27 12.58
N LYS A 149 -2.54 -2.68 11.78
CA LYS A 149 -3.94 -2.47 12.13
C LYS A 149 -4.65 -3.80 12.35
N MET A 150 -4.46 -4.79 11.48
CA MET A 150 -5.09 -6.11 11.62
C MET A 150 -4.67 -6.85 12.89
N LYS A 151 -3.45 -6.58 13.38
CA LYS A 151 -2.92 -7.14 14.63
C LYS A 151 -3.35 -6.36 15.88
N THR A 152 -4.12 -5.28 15.73
CA THR A 152 -4.45 -4.34 16.82
C THR A 152 -5.98 -4.22 17.03
N PRO A 153 -6.63 -5.21 17.67
CA PRO A 153 -8.08 -5.17 17.91
C PRO A 153 -8.51 -4.04 18.86
N ALA A 154 -7.58 -3.51 19.66
CA ALA A 154 -7.86 -2.43 20.60
C ALA A 154 -8.40 -1.16 19.92
N ILE A 155 -7.98 -0.87 18.68
CA ILE A 155 -8.44 0.29 17.88
C ILE A 155 -9.97 0.35 17.83
N GLN A 156 -10.62 -0.77 17.50
CA GLN A 156 -12.07 -0.85 17.39
C GLN A 156 -12.76 -0.65 18.74
N ASN A 157 -12.21 -1.25 19.80
CA ASN A 157 -12.76 -1.16 21.15
C ASN A 157 -12.67 0.27 21.71
N ASP A 158 -11.50 0.89 21.60
CA ASP A 158 -11.25 2.24 22.11
C ASP A 158 -12.10 3.28 21.36
N PHE A 159 -12.15 3.19 20.03
CA PHE A 159 -12.92 4.12 19.23
C PHE A 159 -14.44 3.94 19.42
N SER A 160 -14.89 2.69 19.61
CA SER A 160 -16.29 2.40 19.99
C SER A 160 -16.63 2.98 21.35
N TYR A 161 -15.72 2.91 22.34
CA TYR A 161 -15.91 3.54 23.64
C TYR A 161 -16.01 5.07 23.52
N TYR A 162 -15.07 5.69 22.78
CA TYR A 162 -15.11 7.13 22.52
C TYR A 162 -16.46 7.58 21.95
N ARG A 163 -16.94 6.92 20.89
CA ARG A 163 -18.23 7.24 20.26
C ARG A 163 -19.41 7.11 21.22
N ARG A 164 -19.41 6.11 22.11
CA ARG A 164 -20.46 5.93 23.12
C ARG A 164 -20.49 7.07 24.14
N ILE A 165 -19.33 7.51 24.64
CA ILE A 165 -19.25 8.61 25.61
C ILE A 165 -19.68 9.93 24.98
N VAL A 166 -19.16 10.25 23.80
CA VAL A 166 -19.54 11.44 23.04
C VAL A 166 -21.05 11.51 22.79
N SER A 167 -21.65 10.37 22.39
CA SER A 167 -23.09 10.32 22.15
C SER A 167 -23.92 10.58 23.41
N ARG A 168 -23.39 10.25 24.60
CA ARG A 168 -24.04 10.51 25.90
C ARG A 168 -23.83 11.96 26.35
N GLN A 169 -22.61 12.49 26.21
CA GLN A 169 -22.24 13.85 26.64
C GLN A 169 -22.85 14.97 25.81
N ARG A 170 -23.31 14.70 24.58
CA ARG A 170 -24.05 15.67 23.76
C ARG A 170 -25.32 16.21 24.42
N VAL A 171 -25.83 15.56 25.47
CA VAL A 171 -26.93 16.09 26.28
C VAL A 171 -26.50 17.31 27.10
N ASP A 172 -25.21 17.47 27.43
CA ASP A 172 -24.75 18.47 28.42
C ASP A 172 -23.65 19.46 27.97
N SER A 173 -22.80 19.20 26.96
CA SER A 173 -21.86 20.24 26.43
C SER A 173 -21.00 19.76 25.24
N THR A 174 -20.74 20.64 24.25
CA THR A 174 -20.00 20.33 23.01
C THR A 174 -18.48 20.56 23.10
N GLU A 175 -17.98 21.16 24.18
CA GLU A 175 -16.58 21.64 24.29
C GLU A 175 -15.53 20.52 24.41
N ASN A 176 -15.92 19.29 24.78
CA ASN A 176 -14.99 18.17 25.00
C ASN A 176 -14.77 17.27 23.76
N MET A 177 -15.23 17.70 22.58
CA MET A 177 -15.25 16.85 21.40
C MET A 177 -14.00 17.03 20.52
N LEU A 178 -13.07 16.08 20.55
CA LEU A 178 -11.85 16.09 19.71
C LEU A 178 -12.17 15.92 18.21
N VAL A 179 -13.27 15.22 17.90
CA VAL A 179 -13.68 14.80 16.55
C VAL A 179 -15.17 15.06 16.38
N SER A 180 -15.62 15.85 15.39
CA SER A 180 -17.06 16.03 15.09
C SER A 180 -17.77 14.67 14.86
N THR A 181 -19.10 14.53 15.07
CA THR A 181 -19.68 13.17 14.93
C THR A 181 -19.70 12.68 13.50
N GLU A 182 -19.76 13.59 12.54
CA GLU A 182 -19.61 13.25 11.13
C GLU A 182 -18.23 12.64 10.87
N LEU A 183 -17.16 13.30 11.33
CA LEU A 183 -15.80 12.79 11.21
C LEU A 183 -15.64 11.47 11.98
N ALA A 184 -16.24 11.34 13.16
CA ALA A 184 -16.19 10.11 13.94
C ALA A 184 -16.89 8.94 13.22
N ASN A 185 -17.98 9.19 12.51
CA ASN A 185 -18.65 8.18 11.70
C ASN A 185 -17.80 7.77 10.48
N ARG A 186 -17.17 8.74 9.81
CA ARG A 186 -16.24 8.47 8.69
C ARG A 186 -15.02 7.66 9.14
N MET A 187 -14.41 8.02 10.26
CA MET A 187 -13.34 7.24 10.90
C MET A 187 -13.81 5.83 11.27
N SER A 188 -15.04 5.68 11.78
CA SER A 188 -15.59 4.37 12.13
C SER A 188 -15.68 3.45 10.90
N LEU A 189 -16.13 3.99 9.77
CA LEU A 189 -16.20 3.25 8.50
C LEU A 189 -14.80 2.89 7.98
N PHE A 190 -13.85 3.82 8.08
CA PHE A 190 -12.45 3.55 7.74
C PHE A 190 -11.91 2.37 8.54
N TYR A 191 -11.95 2.40 9.87
CA TYR A 191 -11.39 1.33 10.69
C TYR A 191 -12.15 0.01 10.64
N ALA A 192 -13.42 0.02 10.21
CA ALA A 192 -14.22 -1.19 10.04
C ALA A 192 -13.65 -2.11 8.94
N HIS A 193 -12.96 -1.56 7.95
CA HIS A 193 -12.27 -2.37 6.94
C HIS A 193 -11.04 -3.05 7.52
N ALA A 194 -10.76 -4.29 7.11
CA ALA A 194 -9.56 -5.02 7.53
C ALA A 194 -8.28 -4.31 7.06
N THR A 195 -8.28 -3.86 5.80
CA THR A 195 -7.16 -3.22 5.09
C THR A 195 -7.57 -1.84 4.58
N PRO A 196 -7.78 -0.87 5.48
CA PRO A 196 -8.35 0.43 5.12
C PRO A 196 -7.44 1.30 4.26
N MET A 197 -6.12 1.26 4.45
CA MET A 197 -5.20 2.05 3.62
C MET A 197 -5.12 1.49 2.21
N LEU A 198 -5.12 0.16 2.07
CA LEU A 198 -5.14 -0.48 0.76
C LEU A 198 -6.46 -0.26 0.04
N LYS A 199 -7.59 -0.23 0.77
CA LYS A 199 -8.87 0.16 0.19
C LYS A 199 -8.79 1.58 -0.41
N VAL A 200 -8.27 2.54 0.34
CA VAL A 200 -8.10 3.93 -0.15
C VAL A 200 -7.20 3.97 -1.38
N LEU A 201 -6.05 3.28 -1.33
CA LEU A 201 -5.12 3.25 -2.46
C LEU A 201 -5.76 2.64 -3.72
N SER A 202 -6.45 1.49 -3.58
CA SER A 202 -7.13 0.82 -4.69
C SER A 202 -8.28 1.66 -5.27
N GLU A 203 -9.07 2.33 -4.42
CA GLU A 203 -10.17 3.20 -4.86
C GLU A 203 -9.64 4.45 -5.57
N ALA A 204 -8.60 5.10 -5.04
CA ALA A 204 -7.96 6.25 -5.67
C ALA A 204 -7.36 5.89 -7.04
N THR A 205 -6.68 4.75 -7.12
CA THR A 205 -6.10 4.23 -8.38
C THR A 205 -7.19 3.88 -9.38
N SER A 206 -8.27 3.21 -8.94
CA SER A 206 -9.40 2.85 -9.81
C SER A 206 -10.12 4.08 -10.33
N LYS A 207 -10.32 5.10 -9.49
CA LYS A 207 -10.90 6.38 -9.89
C LYS A 207 -10.01 7.08 -10.91
N PHE A 208 -8.70 7.14 -10.67
CA PHE A 208 -7.74 7.70 -11.62
C PHE A 208 -7.84 7.00 -12.99
N VAL A 209 -7.89 5.68 -13.02
CA VAL A 209 -8.03 4.90 -14.27
C VAL A 209 -9.35 5.18 -14.98
N ASN A 210 -10.45 5.29 -14.23
CA ASN A 210 -11.76 5.63 -14.80
C ASN A 210 -11.81 7.06 -15.36
N ASP A 211 -11.18 8.01 -14.67
CA ASP A 211 -11.10 9.42 -15.09
C ASP A 211 -10.15 9.60 -16.31
N ASN A 212 -9.26 8.62 -16.56
CA ASN A 212 -8.33 8.58 -17.69
C ASN A 212 -8.56 7.33 -18.54
N ALA A 213 -9.82 7.07 -18.92
CA ALA A 213 -10.24 5.83 -19.58
C ALA A 213 -9.47 5.50 -20.89
N ASP A 214 -8.96 6.52 -21.58
CA ASP A 214 -8.16 6.35 -22.80
C ASP A 214 -6.77 5.73 -22.52
N ASP A 215 -6.28 5.83 -21.28
CA ASP A 215 -4.96 5.37 -20.83
C ASP A 215 -5.01 4.12 -19.93
N VAL A 216 -6.15 3.42 -19.86
CA VAL A 216 -6.32 2.21 -19.01
C VAL A 216 -5.27 1.15 -19.33
N GLN A 217 -5.02 0.90 -20.62
CA GLN A 217 -4.02 -0.07 -21.05
C GLN A 217 -2.61 0.37 -20.62
N ASN A 218 -2.23 1.63 -20.83
CA ASN A 218 -0.92 2.13 -20.40
C ASN A 218 -0.76 2.03 -18.88
N THR A 219 -1.77 2.43 -18.11
CA THR A 219 -1.73 2.39 -16.65
C THR A 219 -1.56 0.95 -16.13
N THR A 220 -2.41 0.03 -16.60
CA THR A 220 -2.33 -1.38 -16.20
C THR A 220 -1.03 -2.03 -16.66
N GLU A 221 -0.57 -1.77 -17.89
CA GLU A 221 0.72 -2.27 -18.37
C GLU A 221 1.90 -1.70 -17.59
N THR A 222 1.85 -0.44 -17.15
CA THR A 222 2.89 0.16 -16.29
C THR A 222 2.96 -0.52 -14.94
N LEU A 223 1.82 -0.70 -14.26
CA LEU A 223 1.78 -1.44 -12.98
C LEU A 223 2.29 -2.88 -13.14
N GLY A 224 1.87 -3.57 -14.20
CA GLY A 224 2.29 -4.94 -14.46
C GLY A 224 3.75 -5.07 -14.86
N THR A 225 4.28 -4.10 -15.61
CA THR A 225 5.69 -4.02 -15.95
C THR A 225 6.54 -3.75 -14.70
N MET A 226 6.12 -2.83 -13.83
CA MET A 226 6.81 -2.56 -12.57
C MET A 226 6.83 -3.81 -11.67
N ALA A 227 5.73 -4.57 -11.59
CA ALA A 227 5.68 -5.82 -10.83
C ALA A 227 6.66 -6.87 -11.36
N LYS A 228 6.73 -7.02 -12.69
CA LYS A 228 7.69 -7.91 -13.37
C LYS A 228 9.14 -7.48 -13.14
N VAL A 229 9.43 -6.19 -13.15
CA VAL A 229 10.76 -5.65 -12.86
C VAL A 229 11.14 -5.94 -11.41
N CYS A 230 10.25 -5.72 -10.44
CA CYS A 230 10.49 -6.08 -9.04
C CYS A 230 10.76 -7.59 -8.86
N LEU A 231 9.95 -8.45 -9.48
CA LEU A 231 10.16 -9.90 -9.49
C LEU A 231 11.56 -10.24 -10.05
N ARG A 232 11.92 -9.65 -11.19
CA ARG A 232 13.21 -9.89 -11.84
C ARG A 232 14.40 -9.41 -11.02
N MET A 233 14.29 -8.24 -10.37
CA MET A 233 15.31 -7.71 -9.46
C MET A 233 15.59 -8.67 -8.30
N LEU A 234 14.57 -9.38 -7.81
CA LEU A 234 14.69 -10.33 -6.71
C LEU A 234 15.15 -11.72 -7.16
N GLU A 235 14.81 -12.15 -8.37
CA GLU A 235 15.20 -13.48 -8.88
C GLU A 235 16.58 -13.50 -9.54
N ASN A 236 17.01 -12.41 -10.18
CA ASN A 236 18.29 -12.36 -10.88
C ASN A 236 19.42 -12.01 -9.89
N PRO A 237 20.41 -12.90 -9.65
CA PRO A 237 21.49 -12.63 -8.70
C PRO A 237 22.28 -11.36 -8.99
N LYS A 238 22.46 -10.98 -10.27
CA LYS A 238 23.18 -9.77 -10.66
C LYS A 238 22.42 -8.48 -10.32
N LEU A 239 21.09 -8.52 -10.38
CA LEU A 239 20.24 -7.37 -10.00
C LEU A 239 20.06 -7.34 -8.49
N LEU A 240 19.87 -8.51 -7.85
CA LEU A 240 19.75 -8.64 -6.41
C LEU A 240 21.00 -8.12 -5.68
N GLN A 241 22.20 -8.30 -6.27
CA GLN A 241 23.47 -7.77 -5.74
C GLN A 241 23.58 -6.24 -5.83
N GLN A 242 22.78 -5.57 -6.67
CA GLN A 242 22.75 -4.11 -6.74
C GLN A 242 21.88 -3.50 -5.64
N ILE A 243 21.08 -4.31 -4.93
CA ILE A 243 20.31 -3.87 -3.77
C ILE A 243 21.19 -4.05 -2.53
N GLU A 244 21.69 -2.94 -1.98
CA GLU A 244 22.67 -2.98 -0.89
C GLU A 244 22.00 -3.33 0.45
N ARG A 245 20.82 -2.75 0.73
CA ARG A 245 20.16 -2.88 2.04
C ARG A 245 19.15 -4.02 2.04
N GLU A 246 19.17 -4.82 3.11
CA GLU A 246 18.17 -5.88 3.34
C GLU A 246 16.73 -5.33 3.45
N ASP A 247 16.58 -4.12 4.02
CA ASP A 247 15.28 -3.45 4.08
C ASP A 247 14.74 -3.13 2.68
N THR A 248 15.61 -2.76 1.75
CA THR A 248 15.23 -2.52 0.35
C THR A 248 14.79 -3.80 -0.34
N LYS A 249 15.41 -4.95 -0.05
CA LYS A 249 14.92 -6.25 -0.56
C LYS A 249 13.51 -6.55 -0.06
N MET A 250 13.23 -6.24 1.21
CA MET A 250 11.89 -6.35 1.78
C MET A 250 10.89 -5.34 1.20
N LEU A 251 11.33 -4.12 0.92
CA LEU A 251 10.56 -3.12 0.18
C LEU A 251 10.17 -3.67 -1.19
N VAL A 252 11.11 -4.20 -1.99
CA VAL A 252 10.83 -4.72 -3.34
C VAL A 252 9.82 -5.87 -3.29
N LEU A 253 9.89 -6.76 -2.28
CA LEU A 253 8.87 -7.81 -2.08
C LEU A 253 7.47 -7.24 -1.81
N ARG A 254 7.37 -6.21 -0.95
CA ARG A 254 6.12 -5.51 -0.65
C ARG A 254 5.57 -4.81 -1.89
N VAL A 255 6.43 -4.11 -2.62
CA VAL A 255 6.08 -3.36 -3.82
C VAL A 255 5.57 -4.29 -4.90
N MET A 256 6.26 -5.41 -5.16
CA MET A 256 5.81 -6.44 -6.09
C MET A 256 4.37 -6.88 -5.78
N VAL A 257 4.07 -7.17 -4.51
CA VAL A 257 2.74 -7.60 -4.06
C VAL A 257 1.70 -6.50 -4.15
N GLY A 258 2.05 -5.29 -3.71
CA GLY A 258 1.18 -4.13 -3.80
C GLY A 258 0.79 -3.81 -5.25
N LEU A 259 1.73 -3.95 -6.19
CA LEU A 259 1.47 -3.77 -7.62
C LEU A 259 0.57 -4.85 -8.21
N VAL A 260 0.73 -6.12 -7.81
CA VAL A 260 -0.20 -7.20 -8.20
C VAL A 260 -1.60 -6.89 -7.71
N ILE A 261 -1.74 -6.44 -6.46
CA ILE A 261 -3.03 -6.08 -5.88
C ILE A 261 -3.64 -4.91 -6.67
N LEU A 262 -2.91 -3.81 -6.86
CA LEU A 262 -3.43 -2.66 -7.60
C LEU A 262 -3.83 -3.01 -9.02
N TYR A 263 -2.98 -3.76 -9.75
CA TYR A 263 -3.30 -4.24 -11.09
C TYR A 263 -4.63 -5.02 -11.08
N ASP A 264 -4.83 -5.89 -10.10
CA ASP A 264 -6.06 -6.68 -9.99
C ASP A 264 -7.30 -5.82 -9.70
N HIS A 265 -7.16 -4.70 -9.00
CA HIS A 265 -8.28 -3.77 -8.76
C HIS A 265 -8.64 -2.96 -10.00
N VAL A 266 -7.64 -2.54 -10.79
CA VAL A 266 -7.85 -1.60 -11.90
C VAL A 266 -8.03 -2.27 -13.27
N HIS A 267 -7.47 -3.46 -13.49
CA HIS A 267 -7.60 -4.15 -14.76
C HIS A 267 -9.00 -4.79 -14.87
N PRO A 268 -9.72 -4.64 -16.01
CA PRO A 268 -11.08 -5.17 -16.15
C PRO A 268 -11.21 -6.67 -15.86
N GLU A 269 -10.23 -7.46 -16.32
CA GLU A 269 -10.18 -8.91 -16.12
C GLU A 269 -9.33 -9.33 -14.89
N GLY A 270 -8.66 -8.38 -14.22
CA GLY A 270 -7.78 -8.67 -13.09
C GLY A 270 -6.41 -9.26 -13.41
N ALA A 271 -5.63 -9.53 -12.36
CA ALA A 271 -4.26 -10.05 -12.42
C ALA A 271 -4.17 -11.56 -12.59
N PHE A 272 -5.26 -12.28 -12.36
CA PHE A 272 -5.25 -13.75 -12.20
C PHE A 272 -5.71 -14.52 -13.44
N VAL A 273 -6.20 -13.83 -14.47
CA VAL A 273 -6.61 -14.46 -15.74
C VAL A 273 -5.42 -14.93 -16.56
N ARG A 274 -5.66 -15.87 -17.47
CA ARG A 274 -4.63 -16.29 -18.44
C ARG A 274 -4.28 -15.12 -19.35
N GLY A 275 -2.99 -14.84 -19.49
CA GLY A 275 -2.50 -13.74 -20.33
C GLY A 275 -2.49 -12.38 -19.65
N ALA A 276 -2.81 -12.29 -18.34
CA ALA A 276 -2.59 -11.07 -17.58
C ALA A 276 -1.14 -10.57 -17.73
N HIS A 277 -0.94 -9.26 -17.72
CA HIS A 277 0.40 -8.67 -17.89
C HIS A 277 1.26 -8.75 -16.63
N VAL A 278 0.85 -9.52 -15.62
CA VAL A 278 1.56 -9.75 -14.35
C VAL A 278 1.90 -11.23 -14.22
N ASP A 279 3.12 -11.55 -13.81
CA ASP A 279 3.49 -12.94 -13.48
C ASP A 279 3.15 -13.26 -12.00
N VAL A 280 1.86 -13.44 -11.72
CA VAL A 280 1.39 -13.79 -10.37
C VAL A 280 2.02 -15.09 -9.88
N LYS A 281 2.20 -16.07 -10.77
CA LYS A 281 2.75 -17.37 -10.41
C LYS A 281 4.21 -17.26 -9.98
N GLY A 282 5.01 -16.48 -10.70
CA GLY A 282 6.39 -16.14 -10.33
C GLY A 282 6.43 -15.40 -9.00
N CYS A 283 5.61 -14.36 -8.83
CA CYS A 283 5.52 -13.59 -7.59
C CYS A 283 5.22 -14.47 -6.37
N VAL A 284 4.21 -15.34 -6.47
CA VAL A 284 3.81 -16.22 -5.36
C VAL A 284 4.88 -17.27 -5.04
N ARG A 285 5.54 -17.84 -6.05
CA ARG A 285 6.64 -18.78 -5.84
C ARG A 285 7.84 -18.12 -5.17
N LEU A 286 8.18 -16.91 -5.59
CA LEU A 286 9.24 -16.13 -4.96
C LEU A 286 8.92 -15.86 -3.49
N LEU A 287 7.68 -15.48 -3.17
CA LEU A 287 7.22 -15.30 -1.79
C LEU A 287 7.30 -16.60 -0.98
N GLN A 288 6.86 -17.73 -1.54
CA GLN A 288 6.94 -19.04 -0.88
C GLN A 288 8.38 -19.50 -0.62
N ALA A 289 9.37 -18.98 -1.36
CA ALA A 289 10.78 -19.23 -1.11
C ALA A 289 11.37 -18.32 -0.01
N GLN A 290 10.64 -17.32 0.48
CA GLN A 290 11.07 -16.47 1.59
C GLN A 290 10.75 -17.11 2.95
N PRO A 291 11.47 -16.74 4.03
CA PRO A 291 11.08 -17.10 5.39
C PRO A 291 9.61 -16.75 5.69
N ALA A 292 8.88 -17.64 6.37
CA ALA A 292 7.44 -17.50 6.61
C ALA A 292 7.06 -16.14 7.22
N ILE A 293 7.86 -15.62 8.17
CA ILE A 293 7.64 -14.31 8.80
C ILE A 293 7.62 -13.14 7.78
N LYS A 294 8.33 -13.27 6.67
CA LYS A 294 8.35 -12.29 5.56
C LYS A 294 7.23 -12.58 4.55
N ALA A 295 6.99 -13.86 4.25
CA ALA A 295 6.09 -14.30 3.20
C ALA A 295 4.60 -14.22 3.59
N GLU A 296 4.25 -14.68 4.80
CA GLU A 296 2.84 -14.87 5.20
C GLU A 296 2.00 -13.59 5.16
N PRO A 297 2.46 -12.43 5.66
CA PRO A 297 1.67 -11.19 5.56
C PRO A 297 1.37 -10.82 4.11
N LEU A 298 2.33 -11.03 3.20
CA LEU A 298 2.23 -10.70 1.79
C LEU A 298 1.35 -11.68 1.01
N LEU A 299 1.47 -12.98 1.30
CA LEU A 299 0.57 -13.99 0.77
C LEU A 299 -0.88 -13.76 1.23
N ASN A 300 -1.07 -13.39 2.50
CA ASN A 300 -2.39 -13.03 3.02
C ASN A 300 -2.95 -11.76 2.37
N ALA A 301 -2.11 -10.75 2.09
CA ALA A 301 -2.54 -9.59 1.32
C ALA A 301 -3.09 -10.05 -0.05
N LEU A 302 -2.33 -10.84 -0.82
CA LEU A 302 -2.82 -11.39 -2.10
C LEU A 302 -4.13 -12.18 -1.96
N ARG A 303 -4.27 -13.01 -0.92
CA ARG A 303 -5.45 -13.86 -0.71
C ARG A 303 -6.72 -13.07 -0.40
N TYR A 304 -6.61 -12.06 0.44
CA TYR A 304 -7.78 -11.43 1.07
C TYR A 304 -8.13 -10.05 0.51
N THR A 305 -7.23 -9.43 -0.26
CA THR A 305 -7.43 -8.06 -0.73
C THR A 305 -7.51 -7.94 -2.25
N THR A 306 -7.37 -9.03 -2.98
CA THR A 306 -7.55 -9.06 -4.43
C THR A 306 -9.01 -9.29 -4.80
N LYS A 307 -9.42 -8.72 -5.94
CA LYS A 307 -10.78 -8.70 -6.46
C LYS A 307 -11.12 -9.95 -7.27
N HIS A 308 -10.20 -10.46 -8.09
CA HIS A 308 -10.51 -11.49 -9.09
C HIS A 308 -9.92 -12.88 -8.78
N LEU A 309 -9.15 -13.06 -7.70
CA LEU A 309 -8.54 -14.37 -7.36
C LEU A 309 -9.57 -15.52 -7.31
N ASN A 310 -10.75 -15.27 -6.73
CA ASN A 310 -11.81 -16.26 -6.61
C ASN A 310 -12.83 -16.20 -7.77
N GLY A 311 -12.55 -15.44 -8.84
CA GLY A 311 -13.39 -15.33 -10.02
C GLY A 311 -13.38 -16.58 -10.90
N GLU A 312 -14.42 -16.74 -11.72
CA GLU A 312 -14.61 -17.91 -12.59
C GLU A 312 -13.49 -18.06 -13.64
N ASN A 313 -12.93 -16.95 -14.10
CA ASN A 313 -11.86 -16.92 -15.10
C ASN A 313 -10.46 -17.21 -14.52
N THR A 314 -10.33 -17.33 -13.20
CA THR A 314 -9.04 -17.60 -12.56
C THR A 314 -8.68 -19.09 -12.66
N PRO A 315 -7.51 -19.45 -13.22
CA PRO A 315 -7.08 -20.83 -13.30
C PRO A 315 -6.98 -21.51 -11.93
N LYS A 316 -7.59 -22.70 -11.79
CA LYS A 316 -7.64 -23.47 -10.52
C LYS A 316 -6.28 -23.72 -9.89
N ASN A 317 -5.22 -23.84 -10.68
CA ASN A 317 -3.85 -24.02 -10.17
C ASN A 317 -3.31 -22.75 -9.49
N ILE A 318 -3.71 -21.55 -9.93
CA ILE A 318 -3.35 -20.28 -9.29
C ILE A 318 -4.13 -20.11 -7.98
N GLN A 319 -5.44 -20.40 -7.99
CA GLN A 319 -6.24 -20.45 -6.76
C GLN A 319 -5.63 -21.37 -5.71
N ARG A 320 -5.27 -22.60 -6.09
CA ARG A 320 -4.63 -23.57 -5.17
C ARG A 320 -3.28 -23.09 -4.65
N LEU A 321 -2.50 -22.40 -5.48
CA LEU A 321 -1.18 -21.88 -5.09
C LEU A 321 -1.28 -20.85 -3.97
N LEU A 322 -2.37 -20.07 -3.95
CA LEU A 322 -2.67 -19.11 -2.90
C LEU A 322 -3.59 -19.67 -1.80
N ALA A 323 -4.26 -20.81 -1.99
CA ALA A 323 -5.06 -21.43 -0.94
C ALA A 323 -4.23 -22.24 0.08
N ALA A 324 -3.06 -22.75 -0.35
CA ALA A 324 -2.06 -23.38 0.51
C ALA A 324 -1.27 -22.31 1.26
#